data_AF-A0A166A212-F1
#
_entry.id   AF-A0A166A212-F1
#
_cell.length_a   1.000
_cell.length_b   1.000
_cell.length_c   1.000
_cell.angle_alpha   90.00
_cell.angle_beta   90.00
_cell.angle_gamma   90.00
#
_symmetry.space_group_name_H-M   'P 1'
#
loop_
_entity.id
_entity.type
_entity.pdbx_description
1 polymer ?
#
loop_
_entity_poly.entity_id
_entity_poly.type
_entity_poly.pdbx_seq_one_letter_code
_entity_poly.pdbx_strand_id
1 'polypeptide(L)'
;LRNSGKLKGYNIPGVEENLIATLFADDATVYLSKHDKFSDLENILDKWCKASGARFNVNKTEIIPCGTEEHRQQMIINRSHNPDHEKLADSIQIAEEGTATRTLGVWVGNKVNDISVWSNTLDKINESLKRWNRGH
;
A
#
# COMPACT_ATOMS: atom_id res chain seq x y z
N LEU A 1 9.93 -13.10 3.46
CA LEU A 1 8.98 -12.40 2.57
C LEU A 1 9.34 -12.59 1.09
N ARG A 2 10.47 -12.06 0.58
CA ARG A 2 10.83 -12.13 -0.85
C ARG A 2 11.15 -13.53 -1.40
N ASN A 3 11.63 -14.46 -0.56
CA ASN A 3 11.90 -15.86 -0.95
C ASN A 3 10.75 -16.82 -0.60
N SER A 4 9.53 -16.30 -0.43
CA SER A 4 8.36 -17.13 -0.18
C SER A 4 7.90 -17.74 -1.50
N GLY A 5 8.06 -19.05 -1.69
CA GLY A 5 7.53 -19.77 -2.86
C GLY A 5 5.99 -19.71 -3.00
N LYS A 6 5.28 -19.12 -2.04
CA LYS A 6 3.84 -18.92 -2.04
C LYS A 6 3.38 -17.58 -2.62
N LEU A 7 4.26 -16.59 -2.72
CA LEU A 7 3.92 -15.26 -3.23
C LEU A 7 4.67 -15.02 -4.54
N LYS A 8 3.93 -14.82 -5.62
CA LYS A 8 4.47 -14.51 -6.95
C LYS A 8 4.84 -13.05 -7.09
N GLY A 9 4.06 -12.14 -6.49
CA GLY A 9 4.26 -10.71 -6.62
C GLY A 9 3.91 -10.17 -7.99
N TYR A 10 4.37 -8.96 -8.30
CA TYR A 10 4.07 -8.27 -9.54
C TYR A 10 5.16 -8.47 -10.59
N ASN A 11 4.78 -8.86 -11.81
CA ASN A 11 5.72 -8.95 -12.92
C ASN A 11 5.79 -7.59 -13.64
N ILE A 12 6.99 -7.03 -13.74
CA ILE A 12 7.23 -5.77 -14.44
C ILE A 12 7.96 -6.10 -15.74
N PRO A 13 7.40 -5.75 -16.91
CA PRO A 13 8.07 -5.99 -18.19
C PRO A 13 9.48 -5.39 -18.21
N GLY A 14 10.48 -6.21 -18.55
CA GLY A 14 11.89 -5.81 -18.57
C GLY A 14 12.65 -5.97 -17.25
N VAL A 15 11.99 -6.42 -16.18
CA VAL A 15 12.64 -6.79 -14.90
C VAL A 15 12.61 -8.31 -14.75
N GLU A 16 13.76 -8.91 -14.45
CA GLU A 16 13.91 -10.37 -14.36
C GLU A 16 13.23 -10.94 -13.11
N GLU A 17 13.30 -10.21 -11.99
CA GLU A 17 12.67 -10.61 -10.73
C GLU A 17 11.30 -9.96 -10.54
N ASN A 18 10.34 -10.73 -10.02
CA ASN A 18 9.04 -10.18 -9.65
C ASN A 18 9.17 -9.27 -8.42
N LEU A 19 8.47 -8.14 -8.48
CA LEU A 19 8.37 -7.22 -7.36
C LEU A 19 7.42 -7.81 -6.30
N ILE A 20 7.96 -8.30 -5.19
CA ILE A 20 7.15 -8.85 -4.08
C ILE A 20 6.97 -7.81 -2.97
N ALA A 21 8.04 -7.12 -2.58
CA ALA A 21 7.97 -6.14 -1.50
C ALA A 21 9.05 -5.07 -1.59
N THR A 22 8.68 -3.84 -1.28
CA THR A 22 9.57 -2.69 -1.06
C THR A 22 9.54 -2.31 0.42
N LEU A 23 10.72 -1.96 0.95
CA LEU A 23 10.91 -1.64 2.36
C LEU A 23 11.68 -0.32 2.42
N PHE A 24 11.19 0.63 3.20
CA PHE A 24 11.89 1.88 3.47
C PHE A 24 11.66 2.28 4.93
N ALA A 25 12.73 2.31 5.72
CA ALA A 25 12.65 2.50 7.17
C ALA A 25 11.67 1.51 7.83
N ASP A 26 10.64 2.02 8.49
CA ASP A 26 9.56 1.27 9.13
C ASP A 26 8.38 0.96 8.19
N ASP A 27 8.33 1.59 7.01
CA ASP A 27 7.28 1.38 6.02
C ASP A 27 7.59 0.19 5.10
N ALA A 28 6.56 -0.63 4.85
CA ALA A 28 6.62 -1.78 3.97
C ALA A 28 5.45 -1.77 3.00
N THR A 29 5.73 -1.99 1.71
CA THR A 29 4.71 -2.21 0.69
C THR A 29 4.90 -3.58 0.09
N VAL A 30 3.81 -4.36 0.04
CA VAL A 30 3.79 -5.69 -0.53
C VAL A 30 2.90 -5.69 -1.75
N TYR A 31 3.38 -6.32 -2.82
CA TYR A 31 2.69 -6.41 -4.09
C TYR A 31 2.16 -7.84 -4.24
N LEU A 32 0.87 -7.96 -4.48
CA LEU A 32 0.20 -9.24 -4.66
C LEU A 32 -0.33 -9.34 -6.09
N SER A 33 -0.08 -10.47 -6.74
CA SER A 33 -0.75 -10.81 -7.99
C SER A 33 -2.17 -11.29 -7.72
N LYS A 34 -2.98 -11.39 -8.79
CA LYS A 34 -4.30 -12.04 -8.75
C LYS A 34 -4.30 -13.50 -8.25
N HIS A 35 -3.13 -14.15 -8.27
CA HIS A 35 -2.96 -15.53 -7.83
C HIS A 35 -2.46 -15.67 -6.40
N ASP A 36 -1.96 -14.58 -5.82
CA ASP A 36 -1.46 -14.59 -4.45
C ASP A 36 -2.64 -14.52 -3.48
N LYS A 37 -2.58 -15.25 -2.38
CA LYS A 37 -3.60 -15.18 -1.32
C LYS A 37 -3.16 -14.20 -0.26
N PHE A 38 -4.06 -13.32 0.15
CA PHE A 38 -3.77 -12.39 1.24
C PHE A 38 -3.47 -13.15 2.55
N SER A 39 -4.19 -14.24 2.81
CA SER A 39 -3.95 -15.10 3.97
C SER A 39 -2.57 -15.76 3.97
N ASP A 40 -1.97 -16.05 2.80
CA ASP A 40 -0.58 -16.51 2.75
C ASP A 40 0.40 -15.41 3.16
N LEU A 41 0.14 -14.16 2.77
CA LEU A 41 0.91 -13.00 3.22
C LEU A 41 0.80 -12.82 4.74
N GLU A 42 -0.41 -12.84 5.30
CA GLU A 42 -0.64 -12.72 6.74
C GLU A 42 0.13 -13.81 7.52
N ASN A 43 0.08 -15.05 7.05
CA ASN A 43 0.81 -16.16 7.66
C ASN A 43 2.34 -15.96 7.61
N ILE A 44 2.86 -15.40 6.52
CA ILE A 44 4.30 -15.10 6.39
C ILE A 44 4.70 -13.98 7.35
N LEU A 45 3.89 -12.92 7.44
CA LEU A 45 4.13 -11.77 8.32
C LEU A 45 4.03 -12.18 9.80
N ASP A 46 3.02 -12.95 10.18
CA ASP A 46 2.84 -13.44 11.55
C ASP A 46 4.03 -14.29 12.01
N LYS A 47 4.51 -15.22 11.16
CA LYS A 47 5.73 -16.01 11.46
C LYS A 47 6.95 -15.13 11.63
N TRP A 48 7.13 -14.14 10.75
CA TRP A 48 8.25 -13.22 10.83
C TRP A 48 8.18 -12.34 12.09
N CYS A 49 7.01 -11.84 12.45
CA CYS A 49 6.78 -11.08 13.67
C CYS A 49 7.10 -11.90 14.93
N LYS A 50 6.63 -13.15 14.99
CA LYS A 50 6.94 -14.07 16.10
C LYS A 50 8.44 -14.34 16.24
N ALA A 51 9.15 -14.50 15.12
CA ALA A 51 10.59 -14.76 15.13
C ALA A 51 11.44 -13.52 15.44
N SER A 52 11.03 -12.34 14.97
CA SER A 52 11.78 -11.08 15.13
C SER A 52 11.43 -10.32 16.41
N GLY A 53 10.30 -10.62 17.03
CA GLY A 53 9.71 -9.82 18.11
C GLY A 53 9.05 -8.52 17.64
N ALA A 54 9.03 -8.25 16.33
CA ALA A 54 8.35 -7.09 15.77
C ALA A 54 6.82 -7.27 15.75
N ARG A 55 6.07 -6.18 15.86
CA ARG A 55 4.61 -6.20 15.77
C ARG A 55 4.13 -5.56 14.47
N PHE A 56 3.62 -6.37 13.54
CA PHE A 56 3.00 -5.86 12.32
C PHE A 56 1.63 -5.25 12.65
N ASN A 57 1.39 -4.03 12.16
CA ASN A 57 0.16 -3.30 12.43
C ASN A 57 -0.85 -3.51 11.29
N VAL A 58 -1.53 -4.66 11.31
CA VAL A 58 -2.55 -5.01 10.30
C VAL A 58 -3.62 -3.93 10.19
N ASN A 59 -4.00 -3.29 11.30
CA ASN A 59 -5.02 -2.23 11.31
C ASN A 59 -4.57 -0.92 10.64
N LYS A 60 -3.26 -0.71 10.46
CA LYS A 60 -2.72 0.40 9.66
C LYS A 60 -2.46 -0.01 8.20
N THR A 61 -2.77 -1.25 7.82
CA THR A 61 -2.55 -1.71 6.45
C THR A 61 -3.65 -1.13 5.56
N GLU A 62 -3.21 -0.46 4.49
CA GLU A 62 -4.08 0.08 3.45
C GLU A 62 -3.82 -0.71 2.17
N ILE A 63 -4.89 -1.12 1.49
CA ILE A 63 -4.82 -1.86 0.23
C ILE A 63 -5.18 -0.91 -0.91
N ILE A 64 -4.31 -0.84 -1.91
CA ILE A 64 -4.55 -0.08 -3.15
C ILE A 64 -4.85 -1.09 -4.27
N PRO A 65 -6.10 -1.17 -4.76
CA PRO A 65 -6.43 -2.02 -5.89
C PRO A 65 -5.71 -1.55 -7.17
N CYS A 66 -5.16 -2.48 -7.93
CA CYS A 66 -4.47 -2.24 -9.20
C CYS A 66 -5.12 -3.06 -10.32
N GLY A 67 -5.15 -2.54 -11.55
CA GLY A 67 -5.76 -3.23 -12.70
C GLY A 67 -6.80 -2.37 -13.41
N THR A 68 -7.76 -3.00 -14.10
CA THR A 68 -8.86 -2.27 -14.78
C THR A 68 -9.84 -1.68 -13.76
N GLU A 69 -10.60 -0.66 -14.15
CA GLU A 69 -11.57 -0.02 -13.26
C GLU A 69 -12.62 -1.00 -12.76
N GLU A 70 -13.09 -1.89 -13.62
CA GLU A 70 -14.06 -2.94 -13.27
C GLU A 70 -13.49 -3.88 -12.21
N HIS A 71 -12.22 -4.29 -12.35
CA HIS A 71 -11.56 -5.13 -11.37
C HIS A 71 -11.45 -4.43 -10.01
N ARG A 72 -11.06 -3.15 -9.99
CA ARG A 72 -10.93 -2.38 -8.76
C ARG A 72 -12.28 -2.19 -8.07
N GLN A 73 -13.33 -1.87 -8.81
CA GLN A 73 -14.70 -1.78 -8.28
C GLN A 73 -15.17 -3.11 -7.69
N GLN A 74 -14.93 -4.23 -8.39
CA GLN A 74 -15.28 -5.56 -7.88
C GLN A 74 -14.49 -5.90 -6.61
N MET A 75 -13.22 -5.52 -6.52
CA MET A 75 -12.42 -5.73 -5.33
C MET A 75 -12.92 -4.92 -4.14
N ILE A 76 -13.33 -3.67 -4.34
CA ILE A 76 -13.92 -2.81 -3.30
C ILE A 76 -15.23 -3.41 -2.80
N ILE A 77 -16.13 -3.78 -3.72
CA ILE A 77 -17.47 -4.32 -3.39
C ILE A 77 -17.36 -5.68 -2.69
N ASN A 78 -16.57 -6.60 -3.26
CA ASN A 78 -16.48 -7.96 -2.74
C ASN A 78 -15.48 -8.10 -1.59
N ARG A 79 -14.68 -7.05 -1.33
CA ARG A 79 -13.52 -7.06 -0.43
C ARG A 79 -12.59 -8.25 -0.71
N SER A 80 -12.43 -8.59 -1.99
CA SER A 80 -11.57 -9.69 -2.42
C SER A 80 -11.02 -9.41 -3.81
N HIS A 81 -9.72 -9.61 -4.00
CA HIS A 81 -9.05 -9.43 -5.29
C HIS A 81 -9.21 -10.66 -6.21
N ASN A 82 -9.73 -11.77 -5.69
CA ASN A 82 -10.06 -12.95 -6.48
C ASN A 82 -11.33 -13.62 -5.91
N PRO A 83 -12.38 -13.86 -6.73
CA PRO A 83 -13.62 -14.47 -6.25
C PRO A 83 -13.46 -15.81 -5.52
N ASP A 84 -12.41 -16.57 -5.85
CA ASP A 84 -12.12 -17.88 -5.23
C ASP A 84 -11.35 -17.76 -3.90
N HIS A 85 -10.98 -16.55 -3.51
CA HIS A 85 -10.21 -16.26 -2.29
C HIS A 85 -11.08 -15.69 -1.18
N GLU A 86 -10.60 -15.87 0.05
CA GLU A 86 -11.20 -15.31 1.26
C GLU A 86 -11.30 -13.79 1.18
N LYS A 87 -12.37 -13.25 1.77
CA LYS A 87 -12.56 -11.80 1.88
C LYS A 87 -11.54 -11.22 2.85
N LEU A 88 -11.07 -10.01 2.53
CA LEU A 88 -10.25 -9.19 3.38
C LEU A 88 -11.04 -8.79 4.63
N ALA A 89 -10.39 -8.85 5.79
CA ALA A 89 -10.98 -8.46 7.06
C ALA A 89 -11.49 -7.01 7.02
N ASP A 90 -12.63 -6.74 7.67
CA ASP A 90 -13.26 -5.41 7.66
C ASP A 90 -12.39 -4.31 8.30
N SER A 91 -11.42 -4.68 9.13
CA SER A 91 -10.45 -3.75 9.72
C SER A 91 -9.44 -3.19 8.70
N ILE A 92 -9.28 -3.82 7.54
CA ILE A 92 -8.34 -3.40 6.51
C ILE A 92 -9.00 -2.37 5.59
N GLN A 93 -8.38 -1.21 5.46
CA GLN A 93 -8.88 -0.17 4.56
C GLN A 93 -8.51 -0.51 3.11
N ILE A 94 -9.48 -0.39 2.20
CA ILE A 94 -9.27 -0.53 0.75
C ILE A 94 -9.49 0.85 0.14
N ALA A 95 -8.47 1.37 -0.55
CA ALA A 95 -8.53 2.68 -1.16
C ALA A 95 -9.54 2.70 -2.32
N GLU A 96 -10.50 3.62 -2.24
CA GLU A 96 -11.46 3.89 -3.31
C GLU A 96 -10.86 4.82 -4.38
N GLU A 97 -11.55 4.95 -5.52
CA GLU A 97 -11.19 5.94 -6.54
C GLU A 97 -11.18 7.36 -5.95
N GLY A 98 -10.17 8.16 -6.30
CA GLY A 98 -9.95 9.51 -5.77
C GLY A 98 -9.35 9.56 -4.36
N THR A 99 -9.19 8.42 -3.68
CA THR A 99 -8.62 8.38 -2.33
C THR A 99 -7.10 8.24 -2.39
N ALA A 100 -6.39 9.24 -1.84
CA ALA A 100 -4.94 9.21 -1.73
C ALA A 100 -4.51 8.38 -0.50
N THR A 101 -3.63 7.42 -0.73
CA THR A 101 -3.04 6.53 0.27
C THR A 101 -1.55 6.84 0.38
N ARG A 102 -0.95 6.77 1.58
CA ARG A 102 0.48 7.08 1.73
C ARG A 102 1.32 5.81 1.63
N THR A 103 2.29 5.80 0.74
CA THR A 103 3.23 4.70 0.53
C THR A 103 4.65 5.25 0.44
N LEU A 104 5.52 4.83 1.37
CA LEU A 104 6.95 5.21 1.43
C LEU A 104 7.18 6.73 1.35
N GLY A 105 6.32 7.52 1.99
CA GLY A 105 6.41 8.98 2.01
C GLY A 105 5.78 9.70 0.80
N VAL A 106 5.33 8.97 -0.23
CA VAL A 106 4.62 9.51 -1.39
C VAL A 106 3.14 9.16 -1.32
N TRP A 107 2.30 10.01 -1.91
CA TRP A 107 0.88 9.76 -2.03
C TRP A 107 0.57 9.03 -3.33
N VAL A 108 -0.18 7.94 -3.23
CA VAL A 108 -0.52 7.05 -4.33
C VAL A 108 -2.01 6.73 -4.24
N GLY A 109 -2.69 6.66 -5.38
CA GLY A 109 -4.08 6.23 -5.44
C GLY A 109 -4.63 6.34 -6.85
N ASN A 110 -5.73 5.65 -7.12
CA ASN A 110 -6.38 5.70 -8.43
C ASN A 110 -7.15 7.02 -8.59
N LYS A 111 -6.97 7.73 -9.70
CA LYS A 111 -7.67 9.00 -10.03
C LYS A 111 -7.55 10.08 -8.94
N VAL A 112 -6.45 10.09 -8.19
CA VAL A 112 -6.19 11.13 -7.17
C VAL A 112 -5.91 12.48 -7.85
N ASN A 113 -6.41 13.56 -7.25
CA ASN A 113 -6.05 14.91 -7.67
C ASN A 113 -4.69 15.29 -7.07
N ASP A 114 -3.62 15.25 -7.87
CA ASP A 114 -2.24 15.50 -7.44
C ASP A 114 -2.05 16.88 -6.77
N ILE A 115 -2.87 17.87 -7.12
CA ILE A 115 -2.74 19.25 -6.61
C ILE A 115 -3.14 19.33 -5.13
N SER A 116 -4.20 18.63 -4.71
CA SER A 116 -4.71 18.73 -3.33
C SER A 116 -3.78 18.06 -2.30
N VAL A 117 -3.01 17.09 -2.76
CA VAL A 117 -2.11 16.28 -1.94
C VAL A 117 -0.93 17.09 -1.38
N TRP A 118 -0.40 18.02 -2.17
CA TRP A 118 0.77 18.82 -1.79
C TRP A 118 0.43 20.15 -1.16
N SER A 119 -0.81 20.62 -1.23
CA SER A 119 -1.23 21.93 -0.72
C SER A 119 -0.83 22.16 0.74
N ASN A 120 -1.11 21.20 1.62
CA ASN A 120 -0.74 21.31 3.04
C ASN A 120 0.78 21.37 3.27
N THR A 121 1.56 20.69 2.44
CA THR A 121 3.03 20.72 2.51
C THR A 121 3.55 22.06 2.02
N LEU A 122 3.00 22.59 0.92
CA LEU A 122 3.30 23.91 0.39
C LEU A 122 2.95 25.01 1.39
N ASP A 123 1.81 24.90 2.07
CA ASP A 123 1.38 25.84 3.10
C ASP A 123 2.35 25.87 4.29
N LYS A 124 2.77 24.69 4.78
CA LYS A 124 3.77 24.59 5.86
C LYS A 124 5.13 25.19 5.46
N ILE A 125 5.56 24.97 4.22
CA ILE A 125 6.79 25.57 3.69
C ILE A 125 6.64 27.09 3.67
N ASN A 126 5.53 27.61 3.14
CA ASN A 126 5.23 29.04 3.09
C ASN A 126 5.17 29.67 4.49
N GLU A 127 4.55 29.02 5.47
CA GLU A 127 4.51 29.48 6.86
C GLU A 127 5.91 29.54 7.48
N SER A 128 6.72 28.50 7.23
CA SER A 128 8.09 28.42 7.73
C SER A 128 8.95 29.54 7.15
N LEU A 129 8.85 29.78 5.83
CA LEU A 129 9.54 30.88 5.15
C LEU A 129 9.08 32.25 5.67
N LYS A 130 7.77 32.45 5.86
CA LYS A 130 7.21 33.69 6.45
C LYS A 130 7.68 33.92 7.88
N ARG A 131 7.94 32.86 8.66
CA ARG A 131 8.49 32.96 10.02
C ARG A 131 9.96 33.35 9.99
N TRP A 132 10.74 32.75 9.09
CA TRP A 132 12.15 33.07 8.92
C TRP A 132 12.37 34.52 8.49
N ASN A 133 11.54 35.02 7.58
CA ASN A 133 11.63 36.41 7.11
C ASN A 133 11.28 37.47 8.18
N ARG A 134 10.72 37.06 9.32
CA ARG A 134 10.41 37.94 10.47
C ARG A 134 11.49 37.91 11.56
N GLY A 135 12.46 37.00 11.46
CA GLY A 135 13.55 36.83 12.42
C GLY A 135 14.85 37.51 12.03
N HIS A 136 14.85 38.31 10.96
CA HIS A 136 15.95 39.17 10.52
C HIS A 136 15.61 40.65 10.75
#